data_AF-A0A0G1FA99-F1
#
_entry.id   AF-A0A0G1FA99-F1
#
_cell.length_a   1.000
_cell.length_b   1.000
_cell.length_c   1.000
_cell.angle_alpha   90.00
_cell.angle_beta   90.00
_cell.angle_gamma   90.00
#
_symmetry.space_group_name_H-M   'P 1'
#
loop_
_entity.id
_entity.type
_entity.pdbx_description
1 polymer ?
#
loop_
_entity_poly.entity_id
_entity_poly.type
_entity_poly.pdbx_seq_one_letter_code
_entity_poly.pdbx_strand_id
1 'polypeptide(L)'
;MKNRIEDPIIQRFIPAQSIRGKDDHVFSSNGLEVDVYRLIHLAENVPVVEVSVEELSRALRESCWSDENGKRISPTKVMKKYEEANRNVESIHKQYPEIAKHVRQIIHADLSHPIILFEGRVVDGIHRLTKAVLQGDRTVKAKILDSIPEDAILKKP
;
A
#
# COMPACT_ATOMS: atom_id res chain seq x y z
N MET A 1 34.79 27.66 -22.29
CA MET A 1 34.58 26.34 -21.65
C MET A 1 33.52 26.51 -20.58
N LYS A 2 32.39 25.79 -20.69
CA LYS A 2 31.28 25.86 -19.73
C LYS A 2 31.71 25.17 -18.43
N ASN A 3 31.88 25.93 -17.36
CA ASN A 3 31.98 25.37 -16.03
C ASN A 3 30.62 24.75 -15.67
N ARG A 4 30.62 23.43 -15.57
CA ARG A 4 29.50 22.63 -15.09
C ARG A 4 29.39 22.91 -13.59
N ILE A 5 28.35 23.64 -13.21
CA ILE A 5 27.96 23.78 -11.81
C ILE A 5 27.53 22.37 -11.38
N GLU A 6 28.32 21.74 -10.53
CA GLU A 6 27.86 20.58 -9.78
C GLU A 6 26.83 21.11 -8.79
N ASP A 7 25.55 20.84 -9.07
CA ASP A 7 24.46 21.15 -8.15
C ASP A 7 24.71 20.40 -6.83
N PRO A 8 24.83 21.11 -5.70
CA PRO A 8 25.06 20.47 -4.42
C PRO A 8 23.80 19.71 -4.01
N ILE A 9 23.87 18.38 -4.15
CA ILE A 9 23.26 17.37 -3.29
C ILE A 9 21.94 17.86 -2.67
N ILE A 10 20.83 17.71 -3.41
CA ILE A 10 19.56 17.42 -2.74
C ILE A 10 19.78 16.04 -2.12
N GLN A 11 20.28 16.02 -0.89
CA GLN A 11 20.23 14.85 -0.03
C GLN A 11 18.74 14.61 0.17
N ARG A 12 18.14 13.77 -0.68
CA ARG A 12 16.72 13.43 -0.57
C ARG A 12 16.50 12.92 0.83
N PHE A 13 15.72 13.65 1.62
CA PHE A 13 15.47 13.35 3.01
C PHE A 13 14.75 12.00 3.08
N ILE A 14 15.48 10.93 3.44
CA ILE A 14 14.87 9.64 3.76
C ILE A 14 14.24 9.81 5.14
N PRO A 15 12.94 9.53 5.32
CA PRO A 15 12.28 9.63 6.61
C PRO A 15 13.02 8.83 7.69
N ALA A 16 12.97 9.30 8.93
CA ALA A 16 13.41 8.50 10.07
C ALA A 16 12.66 7.15 10.09
N GLN A 17 13.32 6.10 10.55
CA GLN A 17 12.72 4.78 10.67
C GLN A 17 11.52 4.80 11.62
N SER A 18 10.43 4.15 11.23
CA SER A 18 9.24 3.97 12.07
C SER A 18 9.58 3.24 13.36
N ILE A 19 8.94 3.68 14.46
CA ILE A 19 9.07 3.04 15.78
C ILE A 19 7.97 1.98 15.90
N ARG A 20 8.38 0.74 16.19
CA ARG A 20 7.48 -0.41 16.35
C ARG A 20 6.41 -0.14 17.42
N GLY A 21 5.14 -0.42 17.10
CA GLY A 21 4.01 -0.21 18.00
C GLY A 21 3.57 1.24 18.22
N LYS A 22 4.19 2.22 17.53
CA LYS A 22 3.77 3.63 17.56
C LYS A 22 3.21 4.08 16.22
N ASP A 23 4.02 3.97 15.17
CA ASP A 23 3.73 4.47 13.83
C ASP A 23 4.19 3.47 12.75
N ASP A 24 4.08 2.17 13.02
CA ASP A 24 4.68 1.14 12.20
C ASP A 24 3.75 0.71 11.05
N HIS A 25 4.12 1.11 9.82
CA HIS A 25 3.57 0.53 8.61
C HIS A 25 4.58 -0.47 8.05
N VAL A 26 4.43 -1.73 8.45
CA VAL A 26 5.42 -2.77 8.18
C VAL A 26 4.89 -3.78 7.18
N PHE A 27 5.70 -4.08 6.18
CA PHE A 27 5.52 -5.23 5.32
C PHE A 27 6.45 -6.36 5.75
N SER A 28 5.90 -7.57 5.88
CA SER A 28 6.66 -8.76 6.25
C SER A 28 6.57 -9.83 5.16
N SER A 29 7.73 -10.29 4.68
CA SER A 29 7.83 -11.40 3.71
C SER A 29 9.11 -12.19 3.96
N ASN A 30 9.01 -13.52 4.04
CA ASN A 30 10.19 -14.40 4.14
C ASN A 30 11.21 -14.02 5.25
N GLY A 31 10.72 -13.51 6.39
CA GLY A 31 11.57 -13.08 7.50
C GLY A 31 12.16 -11.67 7.37
N LEU A 32 11.92 -10.99 6.25
CA LEU A 32 12.22 -9.58 6.05
C LEU A 32 11.10 -8.71 6.62
N GLU A 33 11.46 -7.70 7.41
CA GLU A 33 10.55 -6.65 7.87
C GLU A 33 10.95 -5.32 7.24
N VAL A 34 10.00 -4.65 6.59
CA VAL A 34 10.25 -3.45 5.78
C VAL A 34 9.43 -2.29 6.32
N ASP A 35 10.09 -1.16 6.57
CA ASP A 35 9.47 0.14 6.81
C ASP A 35 8.89 0.68 5.51
N VAL A 36 7.57 0.61 5.38
CA VAL A 36 6.87 0.98 4.15
C VAL A 36 6.96 2.49 3.88
N TYR A 37 7.02 3.35 4.91
CA TYR A 37 7.15 4.80 4.69
C TYR A 37 8.49 5.18 4.09
N ARG A 38 9.57 4.56 4.58
CA ARG A 38 10.90 4.72 3.98
C ARG A 38 10.94 4.11 2.58
N LEU A 39 10.32 2.94 2.39
CA LEU A 39 10.26 2.31 1.08
C LEU A 39 9.58 3.20 0.04
N ILE A 40 8.48 3.87 0.39
CA ILE A 40 7.78 4.79 -0.53
C ILE A 40 8.72 5.90 -1.03
N HIS A 41 9.53 6.48 -0.15
CA HIS A 41 10.54 7.49 -0.54
C HIS A 41 11.65 6.88 -1.39
N LEU A 42 12.18 5.73 -0.99
CA LEU A 42 13.28 5.07 -1.69
C LEU A 42 12.87 4.53 -3.07
N ALA A 43 11.58 4.22 -3.25
CA ALA A 43 11.01 3.79 -4.52
C ALA A 43 10.64 4.97 -5.45
N GLU A 44 10.94 6.22 -5.11
CA GLU A 44 10.51 7.41 -5.87
C GLU A 44 10.89 7.34 -7.36
N ASN A 45 12.13 6.94 -7.66
CA ASN A 45 12.65 6.88 -9.03
C ASN A 45 12.35 5.56 -9.76
N VAL A 46 11.70 4.60 -9.10
CA VAL A 46 11.33 3.34 -9.75
C VAL A 46 10.31 3.66 -10.85
N PRO A 47 10.53 3.19 -12.10
CA PRO A 47 9.59 3.41 -13.19
C PRO A 47 8.19 2.94 -12.85
N VAL A 48 7.19 3.70 -13.28
CA VAL A 48 5.79 3.32 -13.15
C VAL A 48 5.39 2.53 -14.39
N VAL A 49 4.82 1.35 -14.16
CA VAL A 49 4.26 0.48 -15.20
C VAL A 49 2.78 0.24 -14.94
N GLU A 50 2.03 -0.17 -15.96
CA GLU A 50 0.66 -0.66 -15.77
C GLU A 50 0.68 -2.17 -15.53
N VAL A 51 -0.05 -2.61 -14.51
CA VAL A 51 -0.18 -4.02 -14.13
C VAL A 51 -1.65 -4.41 -14.18
N SER A 52 -1.95 -5.61 -14.67
CA SER A 52 -3.30 -6.14 -14.70
C SER A 52 -3.83 -6.38 -13.29
N VAL A 53 -5.06 -5.94 -13.03
CA VAL A 53 -5.75 -6.22 -11.76
C VAL A 53 -5.93 -7.72 -11.54
N GLU A 54 -6.08 -8.50 -12.61
CA GLU A 54 -6.24 -9.97 -12.53
C GLU A 54 -5.00 -10.65 -11.97
N GLU A 55 -3.81 -10.20 -12.35
CA GLU A 55 -2.52 -10.70 -11.84
C GLU A 55 -2.39 -10.46 -10.32
N LEU A 56 -3.10 -9.45 -9.80
CA LEU A 56 -3.10 -9.05 -8.40
C LEU A 56 -4.29 -9.64 -7.61
N SER A 57 -5.10 -10.53 -8.20
CA SER A 57 -6.27 -11.13 -7.56
C SER A 57 -5.97 -11.84 -6.24
N ARG A 58 -4.75 -12.35 -6.07
CA ARG A 58 -4.28 -12.94 -4.80
C ARG A 58 -4.25 -11.89 -3.68
N ALA A 59 -3.72 -10.70 -3.94
CA ALA A 59 -3.62 -9.63 -2.94
C ALA A 59 -4.99 -9.17 -2.43
N LEU A 60 -6.03 -9.25 -3.29
CA LEU A 60 -7.41 -8.92 -2.92
C LEU A 60 -8.06 -9.98 -1.99
N ARG A 61 -7.64 -11.24 -2.13
CA ARG A 61 -8.18 -12.37 -1.35
C ARG A 61 -7.45 -12.55 -0.01
N GLU A 62 -6.16 -12.25 0.03
CA GLU A 62 -5.37 -12.32 1.25
C GLU A 62 -5.90 -11.33 2.28
N SER A 63 -6.06 -11.79 3.53
CA SER A 63 -6.38 -10.88 4.61
C SER A 63 -5.14 -10.08 4.96
N CYS A 64 -5.07 -8.83 4.53
CA CYS A 64 -3.94 -7.92 4.75
C CYS A 64 -4.19 -6.89 5.86
N TRP A 65 -5.43 -6.72 6.30
CA TRP A 65 -5.81 -5.83 7.39
C TRP A 65 -6.19 -6.62 8.64
N SER A 66 -6.15 -5.96 9.78
CA SER A 66 -6.60 -6.49 11.07
C SER A 66 -7.49 -5.46 11.75
N ASP A 67 -8.56 -5.91 12.40
CA ASP A 67 -9.30 -5.06 13.34
C ASP A 67 -8.57 -4.97 14.69
N GLU A 68 -9.13 -4.16 15.59
CA GLU A 68 -8.65 -3.97 16.97
C GLU A 68 -8.55 -5.27 17.78
N ASN A 69 -9.30 -6.31 17.40
CA ASN A 69 -9.29 -7.62 18.05
C ASN A 69 -8.35 -8.62 17.36
N GLY A 70 -7.55 -8.15 16.38
CA GLY A 70 -6.64 -8.99 15.60
C GLY A 70 -7.34 -9.85 14.55
N LYS A 71 -8.64 -9.68 14.32
CA LYS A 71 -9.36 -10.42 13.29
C LYS A 71 -8.92 -9.92 11.93
N ARG A 72 -8.51 -10.87 11.10
CA ARG A 72 -8.00 -10.61 9.76
C ARG A 72 -9.14 -10.23 8.80
N ILE A 73 -8.93 -9.18 8.01
CA ILE A 73 -9.86 -8.64 7.02
C ILE A 73 -9.16 -8.58 5.66
N SER A 74 -9.84 -9.08 4.62
CA SER A 74 -9.37 -9.00 3.23
C SER A 74 -10.11 -7.91 2.44
N PRO A 75 -9.48 -7.35 1.39
CA PRO A 75 -10.13 -6.42 0.46
C PRO A 75 -11.45 -6.95 -0.10
N THR A 76 -11.49 -8.20 -0.57
CA THR A 76 -12.72 -8.81 -1.10
C THR A 76 -13.86 -8.82 -0.08
N LYS A 77 -13.55 -9.05 1.21
CA LYS A 77 -14.56 -8.99 2.27
C LYS A 77 -15.11 -7.58 2.46
N VAL A 78 -14.25 -6.57 2.42
CA VAL A 78 -14.66 -5.17 2.53
C VAL A 78 -15.51 -4.75 1.33
N MET A 79 -15.09 -5.07 0.11
CA MET A 79 -15.87 -4.80 -1.09
C MET A 79 -17.24 -5.48 -1.06
N LYS A 80 -17.29 -6.77 -0.69
CA LYS A 80 -18.57 -7.51 -0.56
C LYS A 80 -19.52 -6.83 0.43
N LYS A 81 -19.02 -6.43 1.61
CA LYS A 81 -19.83 -5.73 2.61
C LYS A 81 -20.28 -4.35 2.13
N TYR A 82 -19.46 -3.67 1.35
CA TYR A 82 -19.81 -2.40 0.74
C TYR A 82 -20.95 -2.54 -0.26
N GLU A 83 -20.90 -3.54 -1.13
CA GLU A 83 -21.98 -3.82 -2.09
C GLU A 83 -23.27 -4.32 -1.40
N GLU A 84 -23.17 -5.22 -0.42
CA GLU A 84 -24.33 -5.71 0.37
C GLU A 84 -25.07 -4.57 1.08
N ALA A 85 -24.35 -3.52 1.47
CA ALA A 85 -24.92 -2.32 2.09
C ALA A 85 -25.43 -1.29 1.06
N ASN A 86 -25.56 -1.65 -0.22
CA ASN A 86 -25.88 -0.73 -1.32
C ASN A 86 -24.96 0.50 -1.32
N ARG A 87 -23.66 0.28 -1.07
CA ARG A 87 -22.63 1.31 -1.02
C ARG A 87 -22.86 2.40 0.05
N ASN A 88 -23.67 2.10 1.07
CA ASN A 88 -23.91 2.99 2.20
C ASN A 88 -22.91 2.73 3.33
N VAL A 89 -21.90 3.60 3.45
CA VAL A 89 -20.85 3.50 4.48
C VAL A 89 -21.40 3.61 5.90
N GLU A 90 -22.45 4.40 6.11
CA GLU A 90 -23.02 4.63 7.44
C GLU A 90 -23.76 3.40 7.97
N SER A 91 -24.48 2.68 7.10
CA SER A 91 -25.09 1.40 7.43
C SER A 91 -24.04 0.36 7.82
N ILE A 92 -22.88 0.35 7.14
CA ILE A 92 -21.75 -0.54 7.50
C ILE A 92 -21.18 -0.12 8.84
N HIS A 93 -20.97 1.18 9.07
CA HIS A 93 -20.37 1.71 10.29
C HIS A 93 -21.15 1.26 11.53
N LYS A 94 -22.49 1.30 11.48
CA LYS A 94 -23.35 0.86 12.60
C LYS A 94 -23.15 -0.60 13.01
N GLN A 95 -22.74 -1.48 12.09
CA GLN A 95 -22.60 -2.93 12.36
C GLN A 95 -21.14 -3.39 12.38
N TYR A 96 -20.28 -2.73 11.62
CA TYR A 96 -18.90 -3.10 11.32
C TYR A 96 -18.02 -1.85 11.19
N PRO A 97 -17.74 -1.12 12.30
CA PRO A 97 -16.99 0.14 12.28
C PRO A 97 -15.63 0.03 11.59
N GLU A 98 -14.88 -1.04 11.84
CA GLU A 98 -13.57 -1.27 11.22
C GLU A 98 -13.66 -1.54 9.70
N ILE A 99 -14.71 -2.21 9.24
CA ILE A 99 -14.95 -2.36 7.80
C ILE A 99 -15.28 -1.00 7.19
N ALA A 100 -16.12 -0.19 7.85
CA ALA A 100 -16.45 1.14 7.38
C ALA A 100 -15.22 2.05 7.29
N LYS A 101 -14.28 1.94 8.24
CA LYS A 101 -12.99 2.64 8.20
C LYS A 101 -12.20 2.28 6.93
N HIS A 102 -12.06 0.99 6.61
CA HIS A 102 -11.41 0.57 5.36
C HIS A 102 -12.16 1.05 4.13
N VAL A 103 -13.50 0.98 4.10
CA VAL A 103 -14.29 1.54 2.99
C VAL A 103 -13.99 3.02 2.79
N ARG A 104 -13.93 3.82 3.86
CA ARG A 104 -13.58 5.25 3.77
C ARG A 104 -12.16 5.42 3.20
N GLN A 105 -11.18 4.65 3.67
CA GLN A 105 -9.81 4.71 3.14
C GLN A 105 -9.75 4.34 1.65
N ILE A 106 -10.50 3.32 1.23
CA ILE A 106 -10.61 2.92 -0.18
C ILE A 106 -11.21 4.06 -1.00
N ILE A 107 -12.34 4.66 -0.59
CA ILE A 107 -13.00 5.74 -1.34
C ILE A 107 -12.08 6.96 -1.50
N HIS A 108 -11.34 7.33 -0.46
CA HIS A 108 -10.46 8.49 -0.46
C HIS A 108 -9.06 8.21 -1.02
N ALA A 109 -8.73 6.95 -1.37
CA ALA A 109 -7.43 6.62 -1.92
C ALA A 109 -7.22 7.32 -3.27
N ASP A 110 -6.06 7.95 -3.47
CA ASP A 110 -5.70 8.62 -4.70
C ASP A 110 -5.04 7.65 -5.69
N LEU A 111 -5.67 7.43 -6.86
CA LEU A 111 -5.18 6.54 -7.91
C LEU A 111 -4.09 7.17 -8.80
N SER A 112 -3.76 8.45 -8.60
CA SER A 112 -2.61 9.07 -9.27
C SER A 112 -1.29 8.47 -8.80
N HIS A 113 -1.25 7.96 -7.55
CA HIS A 113 -0.10 7.31 -6.94
C HIS A 113 -0.05 5.80 -7.24
N PRO A 114 1.11 5.27 -7.67
CA PRO A 114 1.24 3.84 -7.96
C PRO A 114 1.16 2.98 -6.68
N ILE A 115 0.80 1.72 -6.85
CA ILE A 115 1.05 0.68 -5.82
C ILE A 115 2.52 0.27 -5.85
N ILE A 116 3.01 -0.36 -4.78
CA ILE A 116 4.37 -0.92 -4.73
C ILE A 116 4.29 -2.43 -4.67
N LEU A 117 5.00 -3.10 -5.58
CA LEU A 117 5.09 -4.54 -5.68
C LEU A 117 6.51 -5.02 -5.38
N PHE A 118 6.62 -6.11 -4.62
CA PHE A 118 7.87 -6.84 -4.40
C PHE A 118 7.55 -8.33 -4.37
N GLU A 119 8.27 -9.15 -5.14
CA GLU A 119 8.03 -10.59 -5.27
C GLU A 119 6.55 -10.94 -5.58
N GLY A 120 5.90 -10.14 -6.42
CA GLY A 120 4.48 -10.31 -6.78
C GLY A 120 3.50 -10.08 -5.62
N ARG A 121 3.93 -9.45 -4.53
CA ARG A 121 3.09 -9.06 -3.39
C ARG A 121 2.93 -7.55 -3.35
N VAL A 122 1.75 -7.09 -2.95
CA VAL A 122 1.49 -5.67 -2.70
C VAL A 122 2.12 -5.28 -1.36
N VAL A 123 3.15 -4.44 -1.42
CA VAL A 123 3.83 -3.89 -0.25
C VAL A 123 3.10 -2.66 0.27
N ASP A 124 2.68 -1.78 -0.66
CA ASP A 124 1.89 -0.59 -0.38
C ASP A 124 0.82 -0.39 -1.46
N GLY A 125 -0.29 0.25 -1.07
CA GLY A 125 -1.34 0.67 -1.99
C GLY A 125 -2.48 -0.31 -2.15
N ILE A 126 -2.68 -1.25 -1.22
CA ILE A 126 -3.79 -2.19 -1.28
C ILE A 126 -5.16 -1.49 -1.30
N HIS A 127 -5.32 -0.34 -0.62
CA HIS A 127 -6.51 0.50 -0.73
C HIS A 127 -6.72 1.07 -2.14
N ARG A 128 -5.63 1.47 -2.82
CA ARG A 128 -5.66 1.97 -4.22
C ARG A 128 -6.04 0.85 -5.19
N LEU A 129 -5.43 -0.33 -5.05
CA LEU A 129 -5.81 -1.51 -5.82
C LEU A 129 -7.29 -1.85 -5.63
N THR A 130 -7.77 -1.84 -4.37
CA THR A 130 -9.17 -2.13 -4.06
C THR A 130 -10.13 -1.09 -4.67
N LYS A 131 -9.75 0.20 -4.67
CA LYS A 131 -10.54 1.27 -5.29
C LYS A 131 -10.64 1.09 -6.80
N ALA A 132 -9.52 0.78 -7.47
CA ALA A 132 -9.48 0.53 -8.91
C ALA A 132 -10.45 -0.61 -9.30
N VAL A 133 -10.43 -1.71 -8.52
CA VAL A 133 -11.38 -2.83 -8.70
C VAL A 133 -12.84 -2.37 -8.56
N LEU A 134 -13.17 -1.58 -7.53
CA LEU A 134 -14.53 -1.05 -7.33
C LEU A 134 -15.00 -0.10 -8.44
N GLN A 135 -14.06 0.57 -9.12
CA GLN A 135 -14.32 1.45 -10.27
C GLN A 135 -14.43 0.67 -11.59
N GLY A 136 -14.10 -0.63 -11.58
CA GLY A 136 -14.11 -1.47 -12.78
C GLY A 136 -12.84 -1.35 -13.62
N ASP A 137 -11.78 -0.76 -13.08
CA ASP A 137 -10.50 -0.64 -13.75
C ASP A 137 -9.87 -2.03 -13.96
N ARG A 138 -9.25 -2.21 -15.12
CA ARG A 138 -8.57 -3.47 -15.48
C ARG A 138 -7.07 -3.43 -15.20
N THR A 139 -6.52 -2.24 -15.01
CA THR A 139 -5.10 -2.00 -14.77
C THR A 139 -4.91 -1.02 -13.62
N VAL A 140 -3.73 -1.08 -13.00
CA VAL A 140 -3.28 -0.12 -11.99
C VAL A 140 -1.83 0.28 -12.26
N LYS A 141 -1.49 1.52 -11.88
CA LYS A 141 -0.11 1.98 -11.87
C LYS A 141 0.65 1.28 -10.75
N ALA A 142 1.80 0.70 -11.05
CA ALA A 142 2.64 0.01 -10.09
C ALA A 142 4.12 0.37 -10.25
N LYS A 143 4.84 0.32 -9.14
CA LYS A 143 6.30 0.30 -9.08
C LYS A 143 6.72 -1.09 -8.65
N ILE A 144 7.44 -1.80 -9.52
CA ILE A 144 7.92 -3.16 -9.27
C ILE A 144 9.34 -3.07 -8.75
N LEU A 145 9.57 -3.59 -7.55
CA LEU A 145 10.88 -3.67 -6.93
C LEU A 145 11.50 -5.04 -7.20
N ASP A 146 12.71 -5.04 -7.74
CA ASP A 146 13.52 -6.25 -7.86
C ASP A 146 14.21 -6.60 -6.54
N SER A 147 14.46 -5.60 -5.69
CA SER A 147 15.02 -5.74 -4.35
C SER A 147 14.46 -4.68 -3.40
N ILE A 148 14.43 -5.00 -2.10
CA ILE A 148 14.12 -4.02 -1.06
C ILE A 148 15.41 -3.25 -0.73
N PRO A 149 15.43 -1.91 -0.82
CA PRO A 149 16.56 -1.11 -0.40
C PRO A 149 16.92 -1.38 1.07
N GLU A 150 18.20 -1.54 1.38
CA GLU A 150 18.68 -1.83 2.74
C GLU A 150 18.19 -0.80 3.77
N ASP A 151 18.10 0.46 3.35
CA ASP A 151 17.61 1.56 4.18
C ASP A 151 16.13 1.46 4.54
N ALA A 152 15.34 0.65 3.84
CA ALA A 152 13.94 0.38 4.21
C ALA A 152 13.82 -0.80 5.18
N ILE A 153 14.86 -1.58 5.41
CA ILE A 153 14.80 -2.80 6.23
C ILE A 153 14.81 -2.42 7.71
N LEU A 154 13.85 -2.95 8.48
CA LEU A 154 13.86 -2.83 9.93
C LEU A 154 14.99 -3.70 10.49
N LYS A 155 15.96 -3.05 11.14
CA LYS A 155 17.05 -3.75 11.83
C LYS A 155 16.50 -4.26 13.16
N LYS A 156 16.64 -5.57 13.41
CA LYS A 156 16.38 -6.11 14.74
C LYS A 156 17.38 -5.47 15.72
N PRO A 157 16.92 -5.09 16.93
CA PRO A 157 17.81 -4.55 17.95
C PRO A 157 18.89 -5.54 18.37
#